data_AF-A0A6N9BU12-F1
#
_entry.id   AF-A0A6N9BU12-F1
#
_cell.length_a   1.000
_cell.length_b   1.000
_cell.length_c   1.000
_cell.angle_alpha   90.00
_cell.angle_beta   90.00
_cell.angle_gamma   90.00
#
_symmetry.space_group_name_H-M   'P 1'
#
loop_
_entity.id
_entity.type
_entity.pdbx_description
1 polymer ?
#
loop_
_entity_poly.entity_id
_entity_poly.type
_entity_poly.pdbx_seq_one_letter_code
_entity_poly.pdbx_strand_id
1 'polypeptide(L)'
;RICVYTQRHWHPIWAAAPAAGLSVSLHVGSGDLTDLFRPERTQIEGSAVTYARAAASVIQDTASHLVDLLLSGILPRFPELVFVSVESGIGWIPFMLETCDYHFLRGDVRAERPEFELLPSEYFRRQVYGCYWFETIAPRLLLDEIGVDRIMFETDFPHPTCLGPELVSDVVENALGDQSEEVRRAILWDNAAALYGIETP
;
A
#
# COMPACT_ATOMS: atom_id res chain seq x y z
N ARG A 1 -8.57 -5.73 18.77
CA ARG A 1 -8.97 -4.30 18.79
C ARG A 1 -9.99 -4.10 17.67
N ILE A 2 -10.98 -3.21 17.80
CA ILE A 2 -11.96 -2.96 16.72
C ILE A 2 -11.27 -2.15 15.61
N CYS A 3 -11.39 -2.59 14.36
CA CYS A 3 -10.82 -1.95 13.18
C CYS A 3 -11.18 -0.46 13.12
N VAL A 4 -10.17 0.41 13.00
CA VAL A 4 -10.30 1.89 13.03
C VAL A 4 -11.27 2.37 11.95
N TYR A 5 -11.21 1.79 10.75
CA TYR A 5 -12.06 2.17 9.62
C TYR A 5 -13.55 1.98 9.90
N THR A 6 -13.92 0.99 10.72
CA THR A 6 -15.33 0.70 11.05
C THR A 6 -15.93 1.66 12.09
N GLN A 7 -15.10 2.49 12.75
CA GLN A 7 -15.57 3.36 13.82
C GLN A 7 -16.09 4.69 13.27
N ARG A 8 -17.35 5.01 13.58
CA ARG A 8 -18.02 6.26 13.14
C ARG A 8 -17.28 7.53 13.57
N HIS A 9 -16.48 7.47 14.62
CA HIS A 9 -15.63 8.57 15.07
C HIS A 9 -14.75 9.15 13.95
N TRP A 10 -14.27 8.29 13.04
CA TRP A 10 -13.36 8.69 11.96
C TRP A 10 -14.06 9.08 10.65
N HIS A 11 -15.38 8.86 10.54
CA HIS A 11 -16.13 9.20 9.33
C HIS A 11 -16.01 10.68 8.90
N PRO A 12 -15.91 11.68 9.80
CA PRO A 12 -15.67 13.06 9.39
C PRO A 12 -14.36 13.22 8.60
N ILE A 13 -13.31 12.47 8.93
CA ILE A 13 -12.04 12.50 8.19
C ILE A 13 -12.22 11.88 6.80
N TRP A 14 -12.88 10.72 6.73
CA TRP A 14 -13.16 10.02 5.48
C TRP A 14 -14.04 10.82 4.51
N ALA A 15 -14.95 11.64 5.04
CA ALA A 15 -15.77 12.53 4.24
C ALA A 15 -15.00 13.80 3.82
N ALA A 16 -14.13 14.33 4.68
CA ALA A 16 -13.42 15.58 4.42
C ALA A 16 -12.29 15.43 3.38
N ALA A 17 -11.59 14.29 3.38
CA ALA A 17 -10.47 14.05 2.46
C ALA A 17 -10.85 14.21 0.97
N PRO A 18 -11.82 13.46 0.41
CA PRO A 18 -12.22 13.62 -0.99
C PRO A 18 -12.81 15.02 -1.27
N ALA A 19 -13.56 15.59 -0.32
CA ALA A 19 -14.12 16.95 -0.47
C ALA A 19 -13.03 18.04 -0.58
N ALA A 20 -11.83 17.77 -0.07
CA ALA A 20 -10.66 18.64 -0.18
C ALA A 20 -9.74 18.25 -1.37
N GLY A 21 -10.08 17.23 -2.15
CA GLY A 21 -9.21 16.70 -3.21
C GLY A 21 -7.96 16.01 -2.65
N LEU A 22 -8.03 15.43 -1.46
CA LEU A 22 -6.90 14.79 -0.77
C LEU A 22 -7.07 13.27 -0.70
N SER A 23 -5.96 12.55 -0.88
CA SER A 23 -5.83 11.13 -0.55
C SER A 23 -5.44 10.93 0.92
N VAL A 24 -5.62 9.70 1.42
CA VAL A 24 -5.17 9.29 2.76
C VAL A 24 -4.01 8.30 2.63
N SER A 25 -2.83 8.71 3.09
CA SER A 25 -1.65 7.85 3.08
C SER A 25 -1.57 7.00 4.35
N LEU A 26 -1.49 5.68 4.16
CA LEU A 26 -1.23 4.68 5.18
C LEU A 26 0.26 4.35 5.10
N HIS A 27 1.04 4.96 5.99
CA HIS A 27 2.47 4.74 6.06
C HIS A 27 2.80 3.49 6.88
N VAL A 28 3.72 2.67 6.38
CA VAL A 28 4.23 1.49 7.09
C VAL A 28 4.74 1.87 8.48
N GLY A 29 4.71 0.93 9.42
CA GLY A 29 5.27 1.14 10.76
C GLY A 29 4.51 2.20 11.59
N SER A 30 3.36 2.69 11.14
CA SER A 30 2.51 3.57 11.93
C SER A 30 1.83 2.77 13.06
N GLY A 31 2.27 2.98 14.30
CA GLY A 31 1.74 2.27 15.46
C GLY A 31 2.75 2.10 16.59
N ASP A 32 2.50 1.09 17.43
CA ASP A 32 3.42 0.73 18.51
C ASP A 32 4.46 -0.27 18.00
N LEU A 33 5.69 0.22 17.79
CA LEU A 33 6.81 -0.59 17.33
C LEU A 33 7.73 -1.06 18.47
N THR A 34 7.33 -0.84 19.73
CA THR A 34 8.19 -1.09 20.89
C THR A 34 8.68 -2.52 20.95
N ASP A 35 7.81 -3.47 20.59
CA ASP A 35 8.13 -4.90 20.59
C ASP A 35 9.15 -5.30 19.51
N LEU A 36 9.27 -4.50 18.44
CA LEU A 36 10.22 -4.76 17.37
C LEU A 36 11.65 -4.33 17.73
N PHE A 37 11.82 -3.38 18.65
CA PHE A 37 13.13 -2.81 19.01
C PHE A 37 13.48 -3.02 20.49
N ARG A 38 12.97 -4.08 21.12
CA ARG A 38 13.26 -4.36 22.54
C ARG A 38 14.78 -4.43 22.81
N PRO A 39 15.27 -3.77 23.87
CA PRO A 39 16.70 -3.74 24.17
C PRO A 39 17.31 -5.13 24.35
N GLU A 40 16.62 -6.05 25.03
CA GLU A 40 17.10 -7.41 25.29
C GLU A 40 17.30 -8.17 23.98
N ARG A 41 16.37 -7.98 23.04
CA ARG A 41 16.45 -8.58 21.71
C ARG A 41 17.61 -7.99 20.92
N THR A 42 17.76 -6.68 20.95
CA THR A 42 18.86 -5.96 20.26
C THR A 42 20.23 -6.38 20.79
N GLN A 43 20.35 -6.64 22.09
CA GLN A 43 21.59 -7.14 22.70
C GLN A 43 21.97 -8.54 22.23
N ILE A 44 21.00 -9.40 21.92
CA ILE A 44 21.22 -10.78 21.46
C ILE A 44 21.46 -10.83 19.95
N GLU A 45 20.62 -10.15 19.16
CA GLU A 45 20.62 -10.24 17.69
C GLU A 45 21.59 -9.23 17.05
N GLY A 46 21.94 -8.15 17.76
CA GLY A 46 22.65 -6.99 17.21
C GLY A 46 21.69 -6.00 16.52
N SER A 47 22.14 -4.74 16.41
CA SER A 47 21.32 -3.64 15.89
C SER A 47 20.92 -3.82 14.42
N ALA A 48 21.85 -4.27 13.57
CA ALA A 48 21.59 -4.43 12.14
C ALA A 48 20.52 -5.51 11.85
N VAL A 49 20.61 -6.66 12.52
CA VAL A 49 19.62 -7.74 12.39
C VAL A 49 18.27 -7.31 12.95
N THR A 50 18.28 -6.66 14.11
CA THR A 50 17.04 -6.14 14.73
C THR A 50 16.33 -5.18 13.78
N TYR A 51 17.07 -4.24 13.19
CA TYR A 51 16.54 -3.28 12.23
C TYR A 51 15.99 -3.97 10.98
N ALA A 52 16.80 -4.81 10.31
CA ALA A 52 16.38 -5.49 9.08
C ALA A 52 15.12 -6.33 9.30
N ARG A 53 15.04 -7.05 10.43
CA ARG A 53 13.86 -7.82 10.80
C ARG A 53 12.67 -6.91 11.08
N ALA A 54 12.85 -5.83 11.83
CA ALA A 54 11.77 -4.90 12.15
C ALA A 54 11.19 -4.26 10.87
N ALA A 55 12.05 -3.73 10.00
CA ALA A 55 11.67 -3.16 8.71
C ALA A 55 10.90 -4.17 7.84
N ALA A 56 11.38 -5.41 7.74
CA ALA A 56 10.66 -6.46 7.00
C ALA A 56 9.31 -6.82 7.64
N SER A 57 9.20 -6.80 8.97
CA SER A 57 7.98 -7.19 9.68
C SER A 57 6.86 -6.16 9.51
N VAL A 58 7.17 -4.85 9.58
CA VAL A 58 6.15 -3.80 9.48
C VAL A 58 5.49 -3.73 8.10
N ILE A 59 6.21 -4.13 7.05
CA ILE A 59 5.67 -4.29 5.70
C ILE A 59 4.59 -5.38 5.70
N GLN A 60 4.86 -6.53 6.34
CA GLN A 60 3.88 -7.62 6.44
C GLN A 60 2.65 -7.23 7.25
N ASP A 61 2.82 -6.45 8.31
CA ASP A 61 1.70 -5.95 9.12
C ASP A 61 0.75 -5.05 8.32
N THR A 62 1.28 -4.33 7.32
CA THR A 62 0.47 -3.46 6.45
C THR A 62 -0.55 -4.23 5.62
N ALA A 63 -0.25 -5.48 5.26
CA ALA A 63 -1.22 -6.34 4.59
C ALA A 63 -2.49 -6.53 5.45
N SER A 64 -2.33 -6.72 6.75
CA SER A 64 -3.46 -6.85 7.68
C SER A 64 -4.29 -5.55 7.75
N HIS A 65 -3.63 -4.39 7.69
CA HIS A 65 -4.33 -3.10 7.68
C HIS A 65 -5.12 -2.86 6.38
N LEU A 66 -4.59 -3.27 5.22
CA LEU A 66 -5.36 -3.20 3.97
C LEU A 66 -6.52 -4.19 3.94
N VAL A 67 -6.36 -5.41 4.48
CA VAL A 67 -7.49 -6.35 4.65
C VAL A 67 -8.61 -5.69 5.48
N ASP A 68 -8.24 -5.08 6.61
CA ASP A 68 -9.17 -4.34 7.47
C ASP A 68 -9.88 -3.20 6.70
N LEU A 69 -9.15 -2.45 5.87
CA LEU A 69 -9.72 -1.37 5.05
C LEU A 69 -10.71 -1.93 4.02
N LEU A 70 -10.30 -2.92 3.23
CA LEU A 70 -11.08 -3.51 2.15
C LEU A 70 -12.38 -4.15 2.65
N LEU A 71 -12.37 -4.71 3.87
CA LEU A 71 -13.52 -5.35 4.49
C LEU A 71 -14.27 -4.45 5.50
N SER A 72 -13.86 -3.18 5.65
CA SER A 72 -14.50 -2.26 6.62
C SER A 72 -15.89 -1.77 6.18
N GLY A 73 -16.10 -1.61 4.87
CA GLY A 73 -17.27 -0.94 4.29
C GLY A 73 -17.08 0.57 4.08
N ILE A 74 -15.88 1.11 4.34
CA ILE A 74 -15.56 2.52 4.08
C ILE A 74 -15.44 2.83 2.59
N LEU A 75 -14.81 1.95 1.81
CA LEU A 75 -14.65 2.14 0.37
C LEU A 75 -15.99 2.19 -0.40
N PRO A 76 -16.97 1.28 -0.15
CA PRO A 76 -18.31 1.45 -0.72
C PRO A 76 -19.02 2.72 -0.23
N ARG A 77 -18.83 3.09 1.04
CA ARG A 77 -19.50 4.26 1.63
C ARG A 77 -18.98 5.59 1.08
N PHE A 78 -17.69 5.67 0.79
CA PHE A 78 -17.02 6.87 0.28
C PHE A 78 -16.29 6.52 -1.03
N PRO A 79 -17.00 6.44 -2.17
CA PRO A 79 -16.44 5.94 -3.42
C PRO A 79 -15.34 6.84 -4.01
N GLU A 80 -15.29 8.11 -3.62
CA GLU A 80 -14.26 9.08 -4.05
C GLU A 80 -13.03 9.09 -3.13
N LEU A 81 -13.07 8.41 -1.98
CA LEU A 81 -11.96 8.38 -1.05
C LEU A 81 -10.84 7.50 -1.61
N VAL A 82 -9.64 8.05 -1.74
CA VAL A 82 -8.45 7.33 -2.20
C VAL A 82 -7.47 7.12 -1.05
N PHE A 83 -6.94 5.90 -0.96
CA PHE A 83 -5.87 5.53 -0.04
C PHE A 83 -4.56 5.25 -0.78
N VAL A 84 -3.44 5.50 -0.12
CA VAL A 84 -2.10 5.17 -0.62
C VAL A 84 -1.36 4.34 0.43
N SER A 85 -0.92 3.13 0.07
CA SER A 85 -0.03 2.31 0.90
C SER A 85 1.41 2.75 0.65
N VAL A 86 1.98 3.50 1.60
CA VAL A 86 3.30 4.15 1.48
C VAL A 86 4.36 3.32 2.21
N GLU A 87 5.57 3.21 1.66
CA GLU A 87 6.70 2.45 2.22
C GLU A 87 6.35 0.97 2.50
N SER A 88 5.39 0.42 1.74
CA SER A 88 4.81 -0.90 2.02
C SER A 88 5.19 -1.97 1.01
N GLY A 89 5.82 -1.60 -0.11
CA GLY A 89 6.00 -2.47 -1.24
C GLY A 89 4.67 -2.94 -1.86
N ILE A 90 4.77 -3.71 -2.93
CA ILE A 90 3.64 -4.13 -3.75
C ILE A 90 3.59 -5.64 -4.02
N GLY A 91 4.67 -6.39 -3.76
CA GLY A 91 4.72 -7.82 -4.11
C GLY A 91 3.76 -8.72 -3.36
N TRP A 92 3.28 -8.31 -2.18
CA TRP A 92 2.31 -9.04 -1.39
C TRP A 92 0.86 -8.76 -1.79
N ILE A 93 0.60 -7.67 -2.53
CA ILE A 93 -0.75 -7.19 -2.85
C ILE A 93 -1.56 -8.24 -3.60
N PRO A 94 -1.08 -8.89 -4.68
CA PRO A 94 -1.87 -9.87 -5.43
C PRO A 94 -2.38 -11.02 -4.56
N PHE A 95 -1.52 -11.57 -3.71
CA PHE A 95 -1.91 -12.64 -2.80
C PHE A 95 -2.92 -12.15 -1.76
N MET A 96 -2.73 -10.96 -1.18
CA MET A 96 -3.69 -10.39 -0.24
C MET A 96 -5.07 -10.21 -0.89
N LEU A 97 -5.13 -9.68 -2.12
CA LEU A 97 -6.39 -9.51 -2.85
C LEU A 97 -7.08 -10.85 -3.15
N GLU A 98 -6.32 -11.85 -3.61
CA GLU A 98 -6.83 -13.21 -3.83
C GLU A 98 -7.44 -13.80 -2.54
N THR A 99 -6.76 -13.65 -1.40
CA THR A 99 -7.27 -14.16 -0.13
C THR A 99 -8.53 -13.41 0.32
N CYS A 100 -8.59 -12.09 0.15
CA CYS A 100 -9.75 -11.28 0.49
C CYS A 100 -10.96 -11.71 -0.33
N ASP A 101 -10.82 -11.81 -1.65
CA ASP A 101 -11.91 -12.20 -2.54
C ASP A 101 -12.41 -13.62 -2.24
N TYR A 102 -11.48 -14.56 -2.04
CA TYR A 102 -11.83 -15.95 -1.70
C TYR A 102 -12.65 -16.01 -0.41
N HIS A 103 -12.19 -15.38 0.66
CA HIS A 103 -12.90 -15.39 1.95
C HIS A 103 -14.18 -14.56 1.92
N PHE A 104 -14.22 -13.46 1.17
CA PHE A 104 -15.41 -12.63 0.99
C PHE A 104 -16.54 -13.43 0.34
N LEU A 105 -16.24 -14.17 -0.72
CA LEU A 105 -17.20 -15.02 -1.43
C LEU A 105 -17.61 -16.24 -0.61
N ARG A 106 -16.65 -16.94 0.02
CA ARG A 106 -16.92 -18.14 0.81
C ARG A 106 -17.65 -17.86 2.12
N GLY A 107 -17.41 -16.69 2.70
CA GLY A 107 -18.09 -16.22 3.90
C GLY A 107 -19.46 -15.61 3.64
N ASP A 108 -19.90 -15.53 2.38
CA ASP A 108 -21.17 -14.89 1.97
C ASP A 108 -21.36 -13.50 2.59
N VAL A 109 -20.29 -12.68 2.57
CA VAL A 109 -20.25 -11.39 3.29
C VAL A 109 -21.41 -10.47 2.88
N ARG A 110 -21.82 -10.53 1.61
CA ARG A 110 -22.93 -9.70 1.07
C ARG A 110 -24.29 -10.01 1.71
N ALA A 111 -24.49 -11.22 2.25
CA ALA A 111 -25.74 -11.55 2.95
C ALA A 111 -25.96 -10.69 4.20
N GLU A 112 -24.88 -10.32 4.90
CA GLU A 112 -24.94 -9.47 6.10
C GLU A 112 -24.56 -8.01 5.82
N ARG A 113 -23.77 -7.77 4.77
CA ARG A 113 -23.20 -6.46 4.42
C ARG A 113 -23.54 -6.11 2.97
N PRO A 114 -24.82 -5.79 2.66
CA PRO A 114 -25.27 -5.54 1.29
C PRO A 114 -24.68 -4.27 0.67
N GLU A 115 -24.03 -3.40 1.44
CA GLU A 115 -23.31 -2.24 0.91
C GLU A 115 -22.09 -2.60 0.05
N PHE A 116 -21.59 -3.84 0.12
CA PHE A 116 -20.49 -4.29 -0.74
C PHE A 116 -20.99 -4.72 -2.11
N GLU A 117 -21.07 -3.77 -3.05
CA GLU A 117 -21.45 -4.04 -4.44
C GLU A 117 -20.32 -4.71 -5.25
N LEU A 118 -19.06 -4.35 -4.98
CA LEU A 118 -17.86 -4.91 -5.62
C LEU A 118 -17.14 -5.95 -4.74
N LEU A 119 -16.20 -6.70 -5.31
CA LEU A 119 -15.22 -7.52 -4.57
C LEU A 119 -14.15 -6.64 -3.90
N PRO A 120 -13.49 -7.12 -2.84
CA PRO A 120 -12.33 -6.46 -2.26
C PRO A 120 -11.26 -6.04 -3.29
N SER A 121 -10.89 -6.91 -4.23
CA SER A 121 -9.94 -6.59 -5.31
C SER A 121 -10.41 -5.46 -6.22
N GLU A 122 -11.71 -5.41 -6.52
CA GLU A 122 -12.31 -4.35 -7.33
C GLU A 122 -12.34 -3.01 -6.58
N TYR A 123 -12.55 -3.01 -5.26
CA TYR A 123 -12.40 -1.80 -4.44
C TYR A 123 -10.94 -1.33 -4.38
N PHE A 124 -9.97 -2.25 -4.28
CA PHE A 124 -8.55 -1.90 -4.39
C PHE A 124 -8.28 -1.21 -5.73
N ARG A 125 -8.66 -1.84 -6.85
CA ARG A 125 -8.56 -1.28 -8.21
C ARG A 125 -9.23 0.08 -8.36
N ARG A 126 -10.25 0.39 -7.57
CA ARG A 126 -10.96 1.68 -7.62
C ARG A 126 -10.30 2.77 -6.78
N GLN A 127 -9.75 2.44 -5.61
CA GLN A 127 -9.52 3.44 -4.54
C GLN A 127 -8.19 3.32 -3.82
N VAL A 128 -7.32 2.36 -4.16
CA VAL A 128 -6.07 2.14 -3.41
C VAL A 128 -4.88 2.13 -4.35
N TYR A 129 -3.85 2.92 -4.00
CA TYR A 129 -2.54 2.90 -4.62
C TYR A 129 -1.53 2.18 -3.72
N GLY A 130 -0.54 1.52 -4.32
CA GLY A 130 0.62 0.97 -3.62
C GLY A 130 1.92 1.62 -4.08
N CYS A 131 2.81 1.90 -3.13
CA CYS A 131 4.14 2.41 -3.41
C CYS A 131 5.21 1.33 -3.24
N TYR A 132 6.28 1.41 -4.04
CA TYR A 132 7.48 0.60 -3.85
C TYR A 132 8.75 1.40 -4.19
N TRP A 133 9.87 0.98 -3.63
CA TRP A 133 11.19 1.56 -3.92
C TRP A 133 12.24 0.51 -4.27
N PHE A 134 12.33 -0.60 -3.52
CA PHE A 134 13.44 -1.56 -3.68
C PHE A 134 13.13 -2.83 -4.47
N GLU A 135 11.84 -3.16 -4.64
CA GLU A 135 11.42 -4.44 -5.21
C GLU A 135 11.75 -4.57 -6.70
N THR A 136 12.12 -5.78 -7.12
CA THR A 136 12.34 -6.11 -8.55
C THR A 136 11.39 -7.20 -9.05
N ILE A 137 10.96 -8.11 -8.18
CA ILE A 137 10.08 -9.23 -8.56
C ILE A 137 8.71 -8.72 -8.99
N ALA A 138 8.04 -7.95 -8.13
CA ALA A 138 6.70 -7.45 -8.37
C ALA A 138 6.61 -6.51 -9.59
N PRO A 139 7.47 -5.48 -9.73
CA PRO A 139 7.42 -4.61 -10.91
C PRO A 139 7.81 -5.31 -12.23
N ARG A 140 8.45 -6.48 -12.18
CA ARG A 140 8.69 -7.30 -13.38
C ARG A 140 7.54 -8.22 -13.73
N LEU A 141 6.87 -8.80 -12.73
CA LEU A 141 6.02 -9.98 -12.94
C LEU A 141 4.55 -9.78 -12.56
N LEU A 142 4.21 -8.77 -11.75
CA LEU A 142 2.91 -8.69 -11.06
C LEU A 142 2.14 -7.41 -11.35
N LEU A 143 2.62 -6.54 -12.24
CA LEU A 143 2.00 -5.24 -12.52
C LEU A 143 0.54 -5.37 -12.97
N ASP A 144 0.21 -6.34 -13.82
CA ASP A 144 -1.14 -6.53 -14.35
C ASP A 144 -2.14 -7.03 -13.29
N GLU A 145 -1.65 -7.85 -12.34
CA GLU A 145 -2.46 -8.36 -11.24
C GLU A 145 -2.84 -7.23 -10.26
N ILE A 146 -1.91 -6.31 -10.03
CA ILE A 146 -2.12 -5.15 -9.14
C ILE A 146 -2.90 -4.04 -9.86
N GLY A 147 -2.59 -3.81 -11.14
CA GLY A 147 -3.00 -2.65 -11.92
C GLY A 147 -1.88 -1.62 -12.03
N VAL A 148 -1.32 -1.46 -13.23
CA VAL A 148 -0.26 -0.48 -13.53
C VAL A 148 -0.64 0.94 -13.08
N ASP A 149 -1.92 1.31 -13.21
CA ASP A 149 -2.48 2.62 -12.84
C ASP A 149 -2.70 2.80 -11.33
N ARG A 150 -2.34 1.81 -10.51
CA ARG A 150 -2.42 1.82 -9.04
C ARG A 150 -1.07 1.70 -8.36
N ILE A 151 0.02 1.78 -9.12
CA ILE A 151 1.39 1.66 -8.59
C ILE A 151 2.11 2.99 -8.74
N MET A 152 2.81 3.40 -7.68
CA MET A 152 3.70 4.56 -7.71
C MET A 152 5.09 4.15 -7.24
N PHE A 153 6.12 4.77 -7.83
CA PHE A 153 7.48 4.65 -7.35
C PHE A 153 7.75 5.68 -6.24
N GLU A 154 8.56 5.30 -5.26
CA GLU A 154 9.07 6.19 -4.22
C GLU A 154 10.56 5.93 -3.94
N THR A 155 11.21 6.80 -3.17
CA THR A 155 12.62 6.62 -2.78
C THR A 155 12.82 6.36 -1.29
N ASP A 156 11.81 6.62 -0.45
CA ASP A 156 11.87 6.48 1.02
C ASP A 156 12.98 7.32 1.70
N PHE A 157 13.46 8.38 1.05
CA PHE A 157 14.51 9.21 1.60
C PHE A 157 14.05 9.94 2.89
N PRO A 158 14.86 10.00 3.98
CA PRO A 158 16.28 9.61 4.11
C PRO A 158 16.50 8.33 4.96
N HIS A 159 15.62 7.33 4.88
CA HIS A 159 15.74 6.12 5.70
C HIS A 159 17.07 5.38 5.44
N PRO A 160 17.60 4.58 6.39
CA PRO A 160 18.83 3.81 6.20
C PRO A 160 18.82 2.91 4.96
N THR A 161 17.65 2.48 4.50
CA THR A 161 17.43 1.61 3.33
C THR A 161 16.73 2.33 2.16
N CYS A 162 16.71 3.66 2.18
CA CYS A 162 16.18 4.46 1.09
C CYS A 162 17.04 4.39 -0.17
N LEU A 163 16.52 4.92 -1.28
CA LEU A 163 17.28 5.12 -2.51
C LEU A 163 17.86 6.52 -2.58
N GLY A 164 19.18 6.61 -2.43
CA GLY A 164 19.94 7.80 -2.76
C GLY A 164 19.99 8.07 -4.27
N PRO A 165 20.34 9.30 -4.70
CA PRO A 165 20.44 9.67 -6.12
C PRO A 165 21.30 8.73 -6.97
N GLU A 166 22.32 8.12 -6.36
CA GLU A 166 23.24 7.17 -7.00
C GLU A 166 22.64 5.78 -7.23
N LEU A 167 21.56 5.41 -6.52
CA LEU A 167 20.94 4.08 -6.63
C LEU A 167 19.64 4.08 -7.43
N VAL A 168 18.94 5.22 -7.51
CA VAL A 168 17.59 5.29 -8.13
C VAL A 168 17.61 4.75 -9.55
N SER A 169 18.55 5.19 -10.40
CA SER A 169 18.61 4.74 -11.80
C SER A 169 18.80 3.23 -11.93
N ASP A 170 19.72 2.65 -11.16
CA ASP A 170 20.01 1.21 -11.20
C ASP A 170 18.81 0.39 -10.71
N VAL A 171 18.13 0.85 -9.65
CA VAL A 171 16.95 0.16 -9.13
C VAL A 171 15.78 0.25 -10.10
N VAL A 172 15.54 1.42 -10.70
CA VAL A 172 14.51 1.59 -11.72
C VAL A 172 14.78 0.70 -12.92
N GLU A 173 16.02 0.61 -13.41
CA GLU A 173 16.32 -0.30 -14.53
C GLU A 173 16.22 -1.77 -14.17
N ASN A 174 16.62 -2.14 -12.95
CA ASN A 174 16.42 -3.51 -12.49
C ASN A 174 14.93 -3.83 -12.31
N ALA A 175 14.09 -2.88 -11.89
CA ALA A 175 12.67 -3.11 -11.65
C ALA A 175 11.82 -3.06 -12.93
N LEU A 176 12.10 -2.11 -13.81
CA LEU A 176 11.24 -1.74 -14.95
C LEU A 176 11.98 -1.75 -16.30
N GLY A 177 13.23 -2.22 -16.36
CA GLY A 177 14.06 -2.27 -17.58
C GLY A 177 13.39 -2.99 -18.76
N ASP A 178 12.62 -4.03 -18.46
CA ASP A 178 11.92 -4.85 -19.46
C ASP A 178 10.49 -4.34 -19.77
N GLN A 179 10.01 -3.29 -19.09
CA GLN A 179 8.68 -2.73 -19.26
C GLN A 179 8.63 -1.71 -20.40
N SER A 180 7.44 -1.49 -20.97
CA SER A 180 7.25 -0.46 -22.00
C SER A 180 7.49 0.95 -21.44
N GLU A 181 7.79 1.90 -22.32
CA GLU A 181 7.97 3.31 -21.93
C GLU A 181 6.70 3.86 -21.25
N GLU A 182 5.52 3.48 -21.74
CA GLU A 182 4.24 3.89 -21.17
C GLU A 182 4.05 3.39 -19.74
N VAL A 183 4.39 2.12 -19.47
CA VAL A 183 4.31 1.53 -18.12
C VAL A 183 5.31 2.20 -17.18
N ARG A 184 6.55 2.41 -17.64
CA ARG A 184 7.58 3.12 -16.88
C ARG A 184 7.11 4.52 -16.52
N ARG A 185 6.59 5.26 -17.50
CA ARG A 185 6.07 6.61 -17.32
C ARG A 185 4.91 6.65 -16.33
N ALA A 186 3.97 5.71 -16.44
CA ALA A 186 2.83 5.60 -15.54
C ALA A 186 3.27 5.47 -14.09
N ILE A 187 4.16 4.51 -13.81
CA ILE A 187 4.63 4.18 -12.46
C ILE A 187 5.55 5.25 -11.89
N LEU A 188 6.46 5.80 -12.71
CA LEU A 188 7.45 6.76 -12.23
C LEU A 188 6.87 8.16 -12.02
N TRP A 189 5.85 8.58 -12.76
CA TRP A 189 5.23 9.89 -12.53
C TRP A 189 3.77 10.09 -12.95
N ASP A 190 3.21 9.48 -14.03
CA ASP A 190 1.85 9.87 -14.45
C ASP A 190 0.79 9.53 -13.39
N ASN A 191 0.92 8.40 -12.70
CA ASN A 191 -0.03 7.99 -11.64
C ASN A 191 0.00 8.97 -10.46
N ALA A 192 1.20 9.38 -10.03
CA ALA A 192 1.36 10.36 -8.96
C ALA A 192 0.88 11.75 -9.39
N ALA A 193 1.18 12.15 -10.63
CA ALA A 193 0.71 13.42 -11.20
C ALA A 193 -0.82 13.49 -11.23
N ALA A 194 -1.47 12.41 -11.68
CA ALA A 194 -2.92 12.31 -11.71
C ALA A 194 -3.54 12.31 -10.30
N LEU A 195 -2.98 11.56 -9.36
CA LEU A 195 -3.49 11.46 -7.99
C LEU A 195 -3.37 12.78 -7.23
N TYR A 196 -2.20 13.43 -7.31
CA TYR A 196 -1.90 14.63 -6.54
C TYR A 196 -2.22 15.94 -7.26
N GLY A 197 -2.64 15.88 -8.53
CA GLY A 197 -2.96 17.05 -9.33
C GLY A 197 -1.75 17.95 -9.60
N ILE A 198 -0.58 17.33 -9.83
CA ILE A 198 0.67 18.04 -10.10
C ILE A 198 1.08 17.90 -11.58
N GLU A 199 1.88 18.83 -12.08
CA GLU A 199 2.41 18.77 -13.44
C GLU A 199 3.40 17.60 -13.59
N THR A 200 3.37 16.93 -14.74
CA THR A 200 4.38 15.93 -15.08
C THR A 200 5.72 16.61 -15.36
N PRO A 201 6.86 15.93 -15.11
CA PRO A 201 8.20 16.43 -15.44
C PRO A 201 8.41 16.77 -16.93
#